data_AF-A0AAE4M8A3-F1
#
_entry.id   AF-A0AAE4M8A3-F1
#
_cell.length_a   1.000
_cell.length_b   1.000
_cell.length_c   1.000
_cell.angle_alpha   90.00
_cell.angle_beta   90.00
_cell.angle_gamma   90.00
#
_symmetry.space_group_name_H-M   'P 1'
#
loop_
_entity.id
_entity.type
_entity.pdbx_description
1 polymer ?
#
loop_
_entity_poly.entity_id
_entity_poly.type
_entity_poly.pdbx_seq_one_letter_code
_entity_poly.pdbx_strand_id
1 'polypeptide(L)'
;MRKSAYARKLFLISMEDNAEKKVAALEKYIDMSIPVISTEALMEAKPQHRNKILLIDFSEHKSLVQSIKNLPLVWKNFETVVFNVPKRLTTDELLSFGQLKGLFYSEDTLEQIGEGLKGIVNGQNWLPRNVTSQLLHYYRNVINTHTAPATVDLTIRELQVLRCLQAGASNGQMAEELFVSEFTIKSHLYQIFKKLSVKNRVQAIAWADQNLMS
;
A
#
# COMPACT_ATOMS: atom_id res chain seq x y z
N MET A 1 17.90 -12.07 -28.71
CA MET A 1 16.78 -11.50 -27.90
C MET A 1 17.29 -11.15 -26.52
N ARG A 2 17.33 -9.86 -26.14
CA ARG A 2 17.64 -9.42 -24.77
C ARG A 2 16.52 -9.91 -23.85
N LYS A 3 16.80 -10.82 -22.90
CA LYS A 3 15.88 -11.12 -21.79
C LYS A 3 15.62 -9.81 -21.05
N SER A 4 14.38 -9.34 -21.06
CA SER A 4 13.98 -8.12 -20.36
C SER A 4 14.33 -8.27 -18.88
N ALA A 5 15.15 -7.35 -18.35
CA ALA A 5 15.52 -7.28 -16.93
C ALA A 5 14.34 -6.93 -16.00
N TYR A 6 13.12 -6.81 -16.55
CA TYR A 6 11.91 -6.36 -15.86
C TYR A 6 10.81 -7.44 -15.73
N ALA A 7 11.14 -8.72 -15.91
CA ALA A 7 10.15 -9.78 -15.74
C ALA A 7 9.62 -9.82 -14.29
N ARG A 8 8.29 -9.78 -14.15
CA ARG A 8 7.60 -9.93 -12.85
C ARG A 8 7.80 -11.35 -12.34
N LYS A 9 8.04 -11.50 -11.04
CA LYS A 9 8.36 -12.79 -10.41
C LYS A 9 7.55 -12.98 -9.14
N LEU A 10 7.07 -14.20 -8.95
CA LEU A 10 6.34 -14.63 -7.76
C LEU A 10 7.33 -15.00 -6.64
N PHE A 11 6.98 -14.66 -5.40
CA PHE A 11 7.69 -15.05 -4.20
C PHE A 11 6.67 -15.45 -3.14
N LEU A 12 6.84 -16.60 -2.51
CA LEU A 12 6.03 -16.98 -1.34
C LEU A 12 6.62 -16.27 -0.12
N ILE A 13 5.82 -15.50 0.60
CA ILE A 13 6.21 -15.00 1.92
C ILE A 13 5.67 -15.96 2.98
N SER A 14 6.56 -16.47 3.83
CA SER A 14 6.20 -17.39 4.89
C SER A 14 7.20 -17.29 6.04
N MET A 15 6.71 -17.58 7.24
CA MET A 15 7.51 -17.72 8.45
C MET A 15 7.70 -19.19 8.84
N GLU A 16 7.10 -20.12 8.10
CA GLU A 16 7.12 -21.54 8.39
C GLU A 16 8.32 -22.25 7.74
N ASP A 17 8.86 -23.24 8.45
CA ASP A 17 9.82 -24.17 7.87
C ASP A 17 9.15 -25.06 6.81
N ASN A 18 9.83 -25.31 5.70
CA ASN A 18 9.33 -26.07 4.55
C ASN A 18 8.12 -25.47 3.82
N ALA A 19 7.95 -24.14 3.87
CA ALA A 19 6.86 -23.44 3.19
C ALA A 19 6.82 -23.66 1.67
N GLU A 20 7.93 -24.03 1.04
CA GLU A 20 8.01 -24.37 -0.38
C GLU A 20 7.02 -25.49 -0.77
N LYS A 21 6.68 -26.39 0.16
CA LYS A 21 5.68 -27.44 -0.08
C LYS A 21 4.29 -26.89 -0.39
N LYS A 22 3.94 -25.69 0.12
CA LYS A 22 2.65 -25.03 -0.14
C LYS A 22 2.48 -24.63 -1.61
N VAL A 23 3.58 -24.42 -2.32
CA VAL A 23 3.59 -23.95 -3.72
C VAL A 23 4.18 -24.96 -4.71
N ALA A 24 4.78 -26.06 -4.26
CA ALA A 24 5.43 -27.05 -5.14
C ALA A 24 4.51 -27.58 -6.27
N ALA A 25 3.23 -27.84 -5.95
CA ALA A 25 2.25 -28.26 -6.95
C ALA A 25 1.96 -27.13 -7.97
N LEU A 26 1.90 -25.88 -7.50
CA LEU A 26 1.71 -24.71 -8.35
C LEU A 26 2.90 -24.48 -9.26
N GLU A 27 4.13 -24.51 -8.73
CA GLU A 27 5.37 -24.33 -9.51
C GLU A 27 5.43 -25.30 -10.70
N LYS A 28 5.09 -26.57 -10.48
CA LYS A 28 5.02 -27.58 -11.52
C LYS A 28 3.94 -27.27 -12.57
N TYR A 29 2.79 -26.75 -12.15
CA TYR A 29 1.69 -26.39 -13.05
C TYR A 29 1.99 -25.14 -13.89
N ILE A 30 2.65 -24.14 -13.29
CA ILE A 30 2.94 -22.87 -13.97
C ILE A 30 4.28 -22.84 -14.71
N ASP A 31 5.10 -23.89 -14.56
CA ASP A 31 6.47 -23.97 -15.10
C ASP A 31 7.33 -22.75 -14.71
N MET A 32 7.23 -22.36 -13.43
CA MET A 32 7.90 -21.19 -12.88
C MET A 32 8.19 -21.40 -11.40
N SER A 33 9.40 -21.02 -10.97
CA SER A 33 9.77 -21.08 -9.55
C SER A 33 9.15 -19.93 -8.75
N ILE A 34 8.65 -20.27 -7.57
CA ILE A 34 8.08 -19.40 -6.54
C ILE A 34 8.96 -19.55 -5.28
N PRO A 35 10.15 -18.91 -5.25
CA PRO A 35 11.03 -19.00 -4.09
C PRO A 35 10.40 -18.38 -2.85
N VAL A 36 10.71 -18.95 -1.69
CA VAL A 36 10.32 -18.42 -0.39
C VAL A 36 11.19 -17.21 -0.04
N ILE A 37 10.58 -16.14 0.46
CA ILE A 37 11.25 -14.97 1.01
C ILE A 37 10.84 -14.77 2.46
N SER A 38 11.83 -14.62 3.34
CA SER A 38 11.57 -14.30 4.75
C SER A 38 11.19 -12.83 4.92
N THR A 39 10.59 -12.51 6.07
CA THR A 39 10.17 -11.13 6.36
C THR A 39 11.36 -10.19 6.55
N GLU A 40 12.46 -10.68 7.10
CA GLU A 40 13.72 -9.93 7.28
C GLU A 40 14.34 -9.59 5.92
N ALA A 41 14.40 -10.58 5.01
CA ALA A 41 14.89 -10.39 3.65
C ALA A 41 14.03 -9.42 2.84
N LEU A 42 12.75 -9.27 3.21
CA LEU A 42 11.82 -8.31 2.63
C LEU A 42 12.01 -6.89 3.19
N MET A 43 12.50 -6.75 4.42
CA MET A 43 12.81 -5.46 5.06
C MET A 43 14.18 -4.89 4.67
N GLU A 44 15.18 -5.74 4.47
CA GLU A 44 16.52 -5.35 3.98
C GLU A 44 16.55 -5.03 2.48
N ALA A 45 15.44 -5.29 1.81
CA ALA A 45 15.27 -5.33 0.38
C ALA A 45 15.29 -3.90 -0.23
N LYS A 46 16.38 -3.55 -0.91
CA LYS A 46 16.60 -2.27 -1.63
C LYS A 46 15.45 -1.91 -2.60
N PRO A 47 15.31 -0.64 -3.03
CA PRO A 47 14.28 -0.15 -3.97
C PRO A 47 14.22 -0.83 -5.37
N GLN A 48 15.00 -1.88 -5.61
CA GLN A 48 15.10 -2.64 -6.86
C GLN A 48 14.01 -3.73 -7.00
N HIS A 49 12.96 -3.69 -6.18
CA HIS A 49 11.95 -4.75 -6.09
C HIS A 49 10.60 -4.46 -6.77
N ARG A 50 10.53 -3.46 -7.66
CA ARG A 50 9.32 -3.11 -8.42
C ARG A 50 8.66 -4.25 -9.22
N ASN A 51 9.35 -5.38 -9.39
CA ASN A 51 8.88 -6.52 -10.17
C ASN A 51 8.59 -7.77 -9.32
N LYS A 52 8.55 -7.66 -7.99
CA LYS A 52 8.22 -8.77 -7.09
C LYS A 52 6.72 -8.80 -6.80
N ILE A 53 6.12 -9.97 -6.94
CA ILE A 53 4.74 -10.27 -6.56
C ILE A 53 4.79 -11.22 -5.37
N LEU A 54 4.19 -10.82 -4.25
CA LEU A 54 4.17 -11.61 -3.02
C LEU A 54 2.92 -12.47 -2.99
N LEU A 55 3.12 -13.78 -2.91
CA LEU A 55 2.09 -14.77 -2.66
C LEU A 55 2.00 -15.00 -1.15
N ILE A 56 0.79 -14.87 -0.60
CA ILE A 56 0.50 -14.93 0.84
C ILE A 56 -0.52 -16.05 1.07
N ASP A 57 -0.18 -17.02 1.89
CA ASP A 57 -1.19 -17.95 2.43
C ASP A 57 -2.05 -17.20 3.45
N PHE A 58 -3.37 -17.25 3.28
CA PHE A 58 -4.30 -16.56 4.17
C PHE A 58 -4.10 -16.92 5.65
N SER A 59 -3.73 -18.16 5.95
CA SER A 59 -3.50 -18.63 7.33
C SER A 59 -2.33 -17.91 8.02
N GLU A 60 -1.31 -17.51 7.26
CA GLU A 60 -0.12 -16.83 7.78
C GLU A 60 -0.28 -15.31 7.86
N HIS A 61 -1.30 -14.74 7.19
CA HIS A 61 -1.49 -13.30 7.07
C HIS A 61 -1.41 -12.57 8.42
N LYS A 62 -2.11 -13.08 9.45
CA LYS A 62 -2.12 -12.44 10.77
C LYS A 62 -0.74 -12.42 11.43
N SER A 63 0.01 -13.52 11.32
CA SER A 63 1.35 -13.64 11.88
C SER A 63 2.36 -12.77 11.12
N LEU A 64 2.23 -12.69 9.80
CA LEU A 64 3.03 -11.79 8.95
C LEU A 64 2.78 -10.31 9.30
N VAL A 65 1.52 -9.93 9.52
CA VAL A 65 1.14 -8.58 9.96
C VAL A 65 1.77 -8.21 11.30
N GLN A 66 1.82 -9.16 12.24
CA GLN A 66 2.35 -8.93 13.59
C GLN A 66 3.88 -8.87 13.63
N SER A 67 4.55 -9.65 12.78
CA SER A 67 6.02 -9.71 12.73
C SER A 67 6.63 -8.51 12.00
N ILE A 68 6.02 -8.05 10.91
CA ILE A 68 6.51 -6.89 10.16
C ILE A 68 5.93 -5.61 10.78
N LYS A 69 6.67 -5.00 11.72
CA LYS A 69 6.35 -3.65 12.22
C LYS A 69 6.26 -2.68 11.03
N ASN A 70 5.12 -1.96 10.89
CA ASN A 70 4.81 -1.00 9.81
C ASN A 70 4.36 -1.58 8.45
N LEU A 71 3.77 -2.79 8.45
CA LEU A 71 3.22 -3.48 7.29
C LEU A 71 2.46 -2.65 6.23
N PRO A 72 1.60 -1.67 6.57
CA PRO A 72 0.83 -0.93 5.55
C PRO A 72 1.71 -0.10 4.60
N LEU A 73 2.94 0.23 5.01
CA LEU A 73 3.90 0.97 4.19
C LEU A 73 4.75 0.04 3.32
N VAL A 74 5.01 -1.18 3.79
CA VAL A 74 5.87 -2.15 3.11
C VAL A 74 5.14 -2.80 1.93
N TRP A 75 3.88 -3.21 2.10
CA TRP A 75 3.10 -3.82 1.01
C TRP A 75 2.69 -2.85 -0.09
N LYS A 76 2.70 -1.53 0.16
CA LYS A 76 2.46 -0.54 -0.90
C LYS A 76 3.51 -0.59 -2.01
N ASN A 77 4.67 -1.21 -1.79
CA ASN A 77 5.71 -1.35 -2.81
C ASN A 77 5.66 -2.69 -3.57
N PHE A 78 4.82 -3.62 -3.12
CA PHE A 78 4.72 -4.96 -3.70
C PHE A 78 3.31 -5.22 -4.18
N GLU A 79 3.20 -5.93 -5.29
CA GLU A 79 1.95 -6.50 -5.71
C GLU A 79 1.70 -7.77 -4.90
N THR A 80 0.48 -7.96 -4.41
CA THR A 80 0.15 -9.09 -3.54
C THR A 80 -0.88 -10.01 -4.17
N VAL A 81 -0.76 -11.29 -3.85
CA VAL A 81 -1.72 -12.33 -4.20
C VAL A 81 -1.98 -13.12 -2.93
N VAL A 82 -3.24 -13.35 -2.59
CA VAL A 82 -3.62 -14.19 -1.46
C VAL A 82 -4.30 -15.46 -1.96
N PHE A 83 -3.96 -16.60 -1.38
CA PHE A 83 -4.57 -17.89 -1.69
C PHE A 83 -4.97 -18.62 -0.41
N ASN A 84 -5.69 -19.74 -0.55
CA ASN A 84 -6.30 -20.49 0.56
C ASN A 84 -7.27 -19.66 1.39
N VAL A 85 -7.97 -18.70 0.77
CA VAL A 85 -8.94 -17.85 1.47
C VAL A 85 -10.21 -18.67 1.79
N PRO A 86 -10.58 -18.89 3.06
CA PRO A 86 -11.66 -19.83 3.41
C PRO A 86 -13.06 -19.24 3.26
N LYS A 87 -13.17 -17.92 3.12
CA LYS A 87 -14.45 -17.20 3.11
C LYS A 87 -14.33 -15.85 2.43
N ARG A 88 -15.46 -15.24 2.12
CA ARG A 88 -15.50 -13.83 1.72
C ARG A 88 -14.93 -12.93 2.83
N LEU A 89 -14.01 -12.06 2.44
CA LEU A 89 -13.35 -11.10 3.33
C LEU A 89 -14.13 -9.77 3.38
N THR A 90 -14.03 -9.10 4.52
CA THR A 90 -14.47 -7.71 4.72
C THR A 90 -13.56 -6.74 3.97
N THR A 91 -13.98 -5.49 3.83
CA THR A 91 -13.21 -4.49 3.10
C THR A 91 -11.89 -4.17 3.80
N ASP A 92 -11.90 -4.07 5.13
CA ASP A 92 -10.69 -3.79 5.91
C ASP A 92 -9.67 -4.94 5.82
N GLU A 93 -10.15 -6.19 5.83
CA GLU A 93 -9.29 -7.36 5.57
C GLU A 93 -8.70 -7.30 4.16
N LEU A 94 -9.48 -6.96 3.13
CA LEU A 94 -8.95 -6.85 1.76
C LEU A 94 -7.91 -5.73 1.62
N LEU A 95 -8.16 -4.57 2.23
CA LEU A 95 -7.27 -3.43 2.20
C LEU A 95 -5.96 -3.70 2.96
N SER A 96 -6.02 -4.57 3.97
CA SER A 96 -4.83 -4.94 4.71
C SER A 96 -3.75 -5.44 3.76
N PHE A 97 -4.06 -6.24 2.73
CA PHE A 97 -3.12 -6.81 1.74
C PHE A 97 -2.43 -5.82 0.78
N GLY A 98 -2.69 -4.51 0.87
CA GLY A 98 -2.00 -3.51 0.02
C GLY A 98 -2.40 -3.57 -1.45
N GLN A 99 -1.44 -3.72 -2.38
CA GLN A 99 -1.73 -3.79 -3.82
C GLN A 99 -2.19 -5.18 -4.26
N LEU A 100 -3.40 -5.56 -3.84
CA LEU A 100 -3.98 -6.87 -4.12
C LEU A 100 -4.28 -7.03 -5.63
N LYS A 101 -3.55 -7.95 -6.28
CA LYS A 101 -3.72 -8.32 -7.70
C LYS A 101 -4.49 -9.61 -7.88
N GLY A 102 -4.46 -10.51 -6.90
CA GLY A 102 -5.10 -11.81 -6.99
C GLY A 102 -5.67 -12.29 -5.66
N LEU A 103 -6.84 -12.92 -5.70
CA LEU A 103 -7.43 -13.60 -4.55
C LEU A 103 -8.00 -14.94 -5.01
N PHE A 104 -7.56 -16.01 -4.34
CA PHE A 104 -8.02 -17.37 -4.58
C PHE A 104 -8.62 -17.96 -3.30
N TYR A 105 -9.81 -18.54 -3.43
CA TYR A 105 -10.50 -19.21 -2.34
C TYR A 105 -9.95 -20.63 -2.14
N SER A 106 -10.21 -21.21 -0.97
CA SER A 106 -9.76 -22.56 -0.61
C SER A 106 -10.31 -23.67 -1.52
N GLU A 107 -11.44 -23.41 -2.16
CA GLU A 107 -12.12 -24.30 -3.10
C GLU A 107 -11.63 -24.15 -4.55
N ASP A 108 -10.81 -23.15 -4.85
CA ASP A 108 -10.27 -22.97 -6.19
C ASP A 108 -9.31 -24.12 -6.53
N THR A 109 -9.47 -24.66 -7.73
CA THR A 109 -8.61 -25.74 -8.22
C THR A 109 -7.20 -25.24 -8.54
N LEU A 110 -6.23 -26.15 -8.52
CA LEU A 110 -4.84 -25.85 -8.90
C LEU A 110 -4.74 -25.20 -10.29
N GLU A 111 -5.59 -25.63 -11.21
CA GLU A 111 -5.69 -25.09 -12.56
C GLU A 111 -6.14 -23.62 -12.54
N GLN A 112 -7.22 -23.30 -11.82
CA GLN A 112 -7.71 -21.93 -11.69
C GLN A 112 -6.67 -21.00 -11.05
N ILE A 113 -6.00 -21.48 -10.00
CA ILE A 113 -4.92 -20.72 -9.33
C ILE A 113 -3.76 -20.52 -10.31
N GLY A 114 -3.34 -21.58 -11.00
CA GLY A 114 -2.22 -21.54 -11.93
C GLY A 114 -2.45 -20.62 -13.13
N GLU A 115 -3.64 -20.66 -13.73
CA GLU A 115 -4.04 -19.73 -14.79
C GLU A 115 -4.05 -18.28 -14.28
N GLY A 116 -4.64 -18.05 -13.11
CA GLY A 116 -4.68 -16.73 -12.51
C GLY A 116 -3.28 -16.18 -12.22
N LEU A 117 -2.37 -16.99 -11.68
CA LEU A 117 -0.98 -16.60 -11.44
C LEU A 117 -0.25 -16.27 -12.75
N LYS A 118 -0.43 -17.05 -13.82
CA LYS A 118 0.12 -16.73 -15.16
C LYS A 118 -0.40 -15.39 -15.68
N GLY A 119 -1.71 -15.13 -15.53
CA GLY A 119 -2.31 -13.84 -15.89
C GLY A 119 -1.74 -12.68 -15.08
N ILE A 120 -1.61 -12.87 -13.77
CA ILE A 120 -1.07 -11.88 -12.84
C ILE A 120 0.36 -11.53 -13.21
N VAL A 121 1.24 -12.51 -13.45
CA VAL A 121 2.63 -12.25 -13.88
C VAL A 121 2.67 -11.41 -15.17
N ASN A 122 1.69 -11.59 -16.06
CA ASN A 122 1.59 -10.87 -17.34
C ASN A 122 0.93 -9.49 -17.27
N GLY A 123 0.53 -8.98 -16.10
CA GLY A 123 -0.06 -7.64 -15.98
C GLY A 123 -1.50 -7.60 -15.48
N GLN A 124 -2.16 -8.75 -15.39
CA GLN A 124 -3.59 -8.80 -15.17
C GLN A 124 -3.94 -8.78 -13.68
N ASN A 125 -5.18 -8.37 -13.36
CA ASN A 125 -5.77 -8.59 -12.05
C ASN A 125 -6.64 -9.85 -12.12
N TRP A 126 -6.55 -10.70 -11.11
CA TRP A 126 -7.36 -11.90 -10.94
C TRP A 126 -8.14 -11.83 -9.63
N LEU A 127 -9.09 -10.91 -9.58
CA LEU A 127 -9.93 -10.70 -8.41
C LEU A 127 -11.33 -11.24 -8.68
N PRO A 128 -11.90 -12.04 -7.76
CA PRO A 128 -13.31 -12.41 -7.82
C PRO A 128 -14.20 -11.18 -7.98
N ARG A 129 -15.32 -11.32 -8.71
CA ARG A 129 -16.20 -10.19 -9.04
C ARG A 129 -16.71 -9.46 -7.80
N ASN A 130 -17.10 -10.21 -6.77
CA ASN A 130 -17.52 -9.66 -5.47
C ASN A 130 -16.42 -8.83 -4.79
N VAL A 131 -15.16 -9.28 -4.83
CA VAL A 131 -14.01 -8.56 -4.29
C VAL A 131 -13.77 -7.27 -5.09
N THR A 132 -13.80 -7.36 -6.42
CA THR A 132 -13.65 -6.20 -7.31
C THR A 132 -14.75 -5.16 -7.05
N SER A 133 -16.01 -5.58 -7.00
CA SER A 133 -17.14 -4.69 -6.70
C SER A 133 -17.01 -4.04 -5.32
N GLN A 134 -16.56 -4.78 -4.32
CA GLN A 134 -16.38 -4.30 -2.95
C GLN A 134 -15.27 -3.25 -2.86
N LEU A 135 -14.10 -3.50 -3.48
CA LEU A 135 -13.01 -2.53 -3.54
C LEU A 135 -13.39 -1.29 -4.37
N LEU A 136 -14.05 -1.46 -5.52
CA LEU A 136 -14.55 -0.34 -6.32
C LEU A 136 -15.58 0.50 -5.56
N HIS A 137 -16.50 -0.14 -4.83
CA HIS A 137 -17.47 0.57 -3.98
C HIS A 137 -16.76 1.35 -2.87
N TYR A 138 -15.81 0.73 -2.19
CA TYR A 138 -14.97 1.40 -1.20
C TYR A 138 -14.25 2.59 -1.81
N TYR A 139 -13.50 2.42 -2.89
CA TYR A 139 -12.78 3.53 -3.51
C TYR A 139 -13.72 4.61 -4.06
N ARG A 140 -14.85 4.26 -4.66
CA ARG A 140 -15.82 5.26 -5.12
C ARG A 140 -16.44 6.04 -3.97
N ASN A 141 -16.68 5.42 -2.83
CA ASN A 141 -17.33 6.09 -1.71
C ASN A 141 -16.30 6.81 -0.85
N VAL A 142 -15.20 6.16 -0.48
CA VAL A 142 -14.12 6.75 0.30
C VAL A 142 -13.37 7.80 -0.51
N ILE A 143 -13.15 7.69 -1.83
CA ILE A 143 -12.51 8.75 -2.63
C ILE A 143 -13.51 9.86 -3.02
N ASN A 144 -14.84 9.62 -2.99
CA ASN A 144 -15.83 10.72 -3.13
C ASN A 144 -16.22 11.36 -1.79
N THR A 145 -16.00 10.71 -0.65
CA THR A 145 -16.23 11.28 0.70
C THR A 145 -14.95 11.69 1.41
N HIS A 146 -13.79 11.30 0.90
CA HIS A 146 -12.47 11.84 1.24
C HIS A 146 -11.80 12.30 -0.04
N THR A 147 -11.55 13.60 -0.10
CA THR A 147 -10.36 14.14 -0.76
C THR A 147 -9.23 13.13 -0.63
N ALA A 148 -8.85 12.48 -1.74
CA ALA A 148 -7.64 11.70 -1.76
C ALA A 148 -6.52 12.57 -1.17
N PRO A 149 -5.59 12.05 -0.35
CA PRO A 149 -4.26 12.59 -0.41
C PRO A 149 -3.77 12.22 -1.82
N ALA A 150 -4.12 13.06 -2.80
CA ALA A 150 -3.10 13.49 -3.74
C ALA A 150 -1.89 13.72 -2.84
N THR A 151 -0.79 13.02 -3.09
CA THR A 151 0.48 13.31 -2.44
C THR A 151 0.68 14.81 -2.56
N VAL A 152 0.28 15.56 -1.54
CA VAL A 152 0.32 17.00 -1.59
C VAL A 152 1.78 17.28 -1.48
N ASP A 153 2.38 17.71 -2.58
CA ASP A 153 3.79 18.00 -2.69
C ASP A 153 4.08 19.29 -1.92
N LEU A 154 4.02 19.17 -0.60
CA LEU A 154 4.46 20.18 0.34
C LEU A 154 5.98 20.09 0.42
N THR A 155 6.62 21.22 0.17
CA THR A 155 8.03 21.39 0.47
C THR A 155 8.27 21.19 1.97
N ILE A 156 9.51 20.88 2.36
CA ILE A 156 9.92 20.77 3.77
C ILE A 156 9.46 22.00 4.57
N ARG A 157 9.55 23.19 3.95
CA ARG A 157 9.19 24.44 4.59
C ARG A 157 7.69 24.59 4.81
N GLU A 158 6.89 24.22 3.81
CA GLU A 158 5.43 24.24 3.94
C GLU A 158 4.94 23.21 4.97
N LEU A 159 5.60 22.05 5.07
CA LEU A 159 5.30 21.05 6.09
C LEU A 159 5.59 21.58 7.51
N GLN A 160 6.71 22.29 7.71
CA GLN A 160 7.03 22.94 8.99
C GLN A 160 5.95 23.95 9.39
N VAL A 161 5.55 24.83 8.45
CA VAL A 161 4.47 25.81 8.68
C VAL A 161 3.15 25.10 9.01
N LEU A 162 2.80 24.03 8.29
CA LEU A 162 1.58 23.27 8.54
C LEU A 162 1.57 22.57 9.91
N ARG A 163 2.71 22.12 10.42
CA ARG A 163 2.84 21.55 11.77
C ARG A 163 2.67 22.60 12.87
N CYS A 164 3.31 23.77 12.74
CA CYS A 164 3.09 24.86 13.69
C CYS A 164 1.63 25.33 13.66
N LEU A 165 1.03 25.35 12.46
CA LEU A 165 -0.39 25.64 12.27
C LEU A 165 -1.29 24.64 13.00
N GLN A 166 -1.01 23.34 12.88
CA GLN A 166 -1.69 22.25 13.57
C GLN A 166 -1.57 22.38 15.10
N ALA A 167 -0.40 22.78 15.60
CA ALA A 167 -0.17 23.06 17.02
C ALA A 167 -0.87 24.34 17.53
N GLY A 168 -1.60 25.06 16.66
CA GLY A 168 -2.36 26.25 17.02
C GLY A 168 -1.57 27.55 16.99
N ALA A 169 -0.32 27.56 16.50
CA ALA A 169 0.53 28.75 16.50
C ALA A 169 -0.03 29.88 15.61
N SER A 170 -0.01 31.11 16.10
CA SER A 170 -0.30 32.32 15.34
C SER A 170 0.76 32.60 14.27
N ASN A 171 0.48 33.48 13.31
CA ASN A 171 1.45 33.82 12.26
C ASN A 171 2.74 34.43 12.81
N GLY A 172 2.64 35.24 13.89
CA GLY A 172 3.80 35.80 14.58
C GLY A 172 4.64 34.72 15.27
N GLN A 173 3.99 33.78 15.96
CA GLN A 173 4.69 32.65 16.60
C GLN A 173 5.36 31.74 15.56
N MET A 174 4.68 31.44 14.45
CA MET A 174 5.27 30.67 13.35
C MET A 174 6.46 31.40 12.71
N ALA A 175 6.38 32.73 12.58
CA ALA A 175 7.44 33.56 12.04
C ALA A 175 8.69 33.53 12.94
N GLU A 176 8.50 33.64 14.25
CA GLU A 176 9.55 33.55 15.25
C GLU A 176 10.20 32.16 15.29
N GLU A 177 9.40 31.10 15.43
CA GLU A 177 9.87 29.71 15.52
C GLU A 177 10.65 29.28 14.27
N LEU A 178 10.22 29.76 13.11
CA LEU A 178 10.82 29.40 11.83
C LEU A 178 11.88 30.42 11.36
N PHE A 179 12.13 31.50 12.08
CA PHE A 179 13.08 32.57 11.71
C PHE A 179 12.79 33.22 10.34
N VAL A 180 11.53 33.60 10.09
CA VAL A 180 11.08 34.32 8.87
C VAL A 180 10.11 35.45 9.21
N SER A 181 9.77 36.30 8.24
CA SER A 181 8.75 37.33 8.45
C SER A 181 7.32 36.77 8.43
N GLU A 182 6.39 37.42 9.13
CA GLU A 182 4.95 37.09 9.04
C GLU A 182 4.41 37.13 7.61
N PHE A 183 4.94 38.03 6.78
CA PHE A 183 4.60 38.10 5.37
C PHE A 183 4.96 36.80 4.63
N THR A 184 6.13 36.23 4.93
CA THR A 184 6.59 34.95 4.38
C THR A 184 5.69 33.80 4.85
N ILE A 185 5.26 33.80 6.12
CA ILE A 185 4.29 32.83 6.64
C ILE A 185 2.96 32.91 5.89
N LYS A 186 2.42 34.11 5.66
CA LYS A 186 1.19 34.29 4.87
C LYS A 186 1.33 33.73 3.45
N SER A 187 2.49 33.92 2.82
CA SER A 187 2.78 33.36 1.50
C SER A 187 2.81 31.82 1.52
N HIS A 188 3.48 31.22 2.50
CA HIS A 188 3.48 29.76 2.68
C HIS A 188 2.08 29.22 2.94
N LEU A 189 1.29 29.85 3.83
CA LEU A 189 -0.09 29.44 4.09
C LEU A 189 -0.97 29.51 2.85
N TYR A 190 -0.79 30.52 2.00
CA TYR A 190 -1.49 30.61 0.72
C TYR A 190 -1.15 29.43 -0.21
N GLN A 191 0.14 29.08 -0.35
CA GLN A 191 0.54 27.93 -1.17
C GLN A 191 0.06 26.61 -0.57
N ILE A 192 0.13 26.45 0.75
CA ILE A 192 -0.41 25.30 1.47
C ILE A 192 -1.91 25.16 1.19
N PHE A 193 -2.70 26.22 1.36
CA PHE A 193 -4.15 26.16 1.14
C PHE A 193 -4.49 25.77 -0.29
N LYS A 194 -3.76 26.35 -1.26
CA LYS A 194 -3.89 25.99 -2.68
C LYS A 194 -3.55 24.53 -2.94
N LYS A 195 -2.45 24.03 -2.38
CA LYS A 195 -1.98 22.64 -2.55
C LYS A 195 -2.89 21.62 -1.87
N LEU A 196 -3.41 21.94 -0.68
CA LEU A 196 -4.37 21.12 0.06
C LEU A 196 -5.80 21.25 -0.47
N SER A 197 -6.07 22.18 -1.39
CA SER A 197 -7.41 22.52 -1.88
C SER A 197 -8.40 22.90 -0.77
N VAL A 198 -7.92 23.60 0.26
CA VAL A 198 -8.73 24.10 1.40
C VAL A 198 -8.89 25.61 1.34
N LYS A 199 -9.95 26.14 1.95
CA LYS A 199 -10.29 27.57 1.85
C LYS A 199 -9.84 28.40 3.05
N ASN A 200 -9.55 27.77 4.18
CA ASN A 200 -9.25 28.48 5.41
C ASN A 200 -8.36 27.68 6.37
N ARG A 201 -7.88 28.40 7.38
CA ARG A 201 -7.01 27.87 8.44
C ARG A 201 -7.60 26.66 9.16
N VAL A 202 -8.89 26.69 9.50
CA VAL A 202 -9.55 25.61 10.23
C VAL A 202 -9.57 24.32 9.39
N GLN A 203 -9.88 24.43 8.09
CA GLN A 203 -9.83 23.31 7.16
C GLN A 203 -8.42 22.76 6.97
N ALA A 204 -7.39 23.63 6.96
CA ALA A 204 -6.01 23.19 6.89
C ALA A 204 -5.55 22.45 8.16
N ILE A 205 -6.00 22.87 9.35
CA ILE A 205 -5.76 22.19 10.62
C ILE A 205 -6.45 20.83 10.63
N ALA A 206 -7.74 20.78 10.27
CA ALA A 206 -8.49 19.51 10.19
C ALA A 206 -7.86 18.53 9.20
N TRP A 207 -7.34 19.04 8.07
CA TRP A 207 -6.56 18.23 7.13
C TRP A 207 -5.28 17.69 7.78
N ALA A 208 -4.53 18.54 8.50
CA ALA A 208 -3.31 18.15 9.20
C ALA A 208 -3.58 17.06 10.24
N ASP A 209 -4.63 17.18 11.06
CA ASP A 209 -4.99 16.18 12.07
C ASP A 209 -5.34 14.81 11.49
N GLN A 210 -5.91 14.78 10.27
CA GLN A 210 -6.28 13.54 9.60
C GLN A 210 -5.11 12.90 8.84
N ASN A 211 -4.09 13.67 8.44
CA ASN A 211 -3.07 13.22 7.48
C ASN A 211 -1.62 13.28 8.02
N LEU A 212 -1.33 14.15 8.98
CA LEU A 212 -0.07 14.21 9.71
C LEU A 212 -0.31 13.48 11.03
N MET A 213 0.00 12.18 11.06
CA MET A 213 -0.10 11.39 12.30
C MET A 213 0.71 12.10 13.40
N SER A 214 0.01 12.45 14.48
CA SER A 214 0.54 13.05 15.71
C SER A 214 1.45 12.09 16.46
#